data_AF-A0A1Q7HLN0-F1
#
_entry.id   AF-A0A1Q7HLN0-F1
#
_cell.length_a   1.000
_cell.length_b   1.000
_cell.length_c   1.000
_cell.angle_alpha   90.00
_cell.angle_beta   90.00
_cell.angle_gamma   90.00
#
_symmetry.space_group_name_H-M   'P 1'
#
loop_
_entity.id
_entity.type
_entity.pdbx_description
1 polymer ?
#
loop_
_entity_poly.entity_id
_entity_poly.type
_entity_poly.pdbx_seq_one_letter_code
_entity_poly.pdbx_strand_id
1 'polypeptide(L)'
;MFIYLVTHEVPAEFRLFLLRYADILKSLHEWTVRLLIPRRFRKAAPLYRYAARDAFTTRLMPMQVEELDWYFRAYQGQLMYPSPDRG
;
A
#
# COMPACT_ATOMS: atom_id res chain seq x y z
N MET A 1 -13.99 -8.39 3.46
CA MET A 1 -13.48 -7.96 4.79
C MET A 1 -12.59 -9.05 5.35
N PHE A 2 -11.39 -8.72 5.83
CA PHE A 2 -10.40 -9.67 6.34
C PHE A 2 -10.07 -9.34 7.79
N ILE A 3 -9.83 -10.36 8.62
CA ILE A 3 -9.51 -10.19 10.04
C ILE A 3 -8.18 -10.88 10.32
N TYR A 4 -7.29 -10.20 11.03
CA TYR A 4 -6.02 -10.75 11.49
C TYR A 4 -5.87 -10.54 13.00
N LEU A 5 -5.55 -11.61 13.73
CA LEU A 5 -5.27 -11.56 15.16
C LEU A 5 -3.78 -11.31 15.39
N VAL A 6 -3.45 -10.25 16.13
CA VAL A 6 -2.08 -9.94 16.51
C VAL A 6 -1.62 -10.91 17.60
N THR A 7 -0.68 -11.77 17.23
CA THR A 7 -0.08 -12.81 18.09
C THR A 7 1.31 -12.42 18.60
N HIS A 8 2.01 -11.53 17.88
CA HIS A 8 3.41 -11.16 18.13
C HIS A 8 3.62 -9.64 18.10
N GLU A 9 4.69 -9.14 18.71
CA GLU A 9 5.03 -7.70 18.72
C GLU A 9 5.54 -7.20 17.35
N VAL A 10 6.13 -8.10 16.56
CA VAL A 10 6.70 -7.80 15.23
C VAL A 10 5.77 -8.37 14.15
N PRO A 11 5.49 -7.63 13.05
CA PRO A 11 4.51 -8.04 12.05
C PRO A 11 5.07 -9.01 10.99
N ALA A 12 5.96 -9.94 11.34
CA ALA A 12 6.60 -10.85 10.36
C ALA A 12 5.58 -11.81 9.73
N GLU A 13 4.80 -12.52 10.55
CA GLU A 13 3.72 -13.40 10.10
C GLU A 13 2.62 -12.63 9.37
N PHE A 14 2.35 -11.40 9.80
CA PHE A 14 1.38 -10.53 9.16
C PHE A 14 1.81 -10.13 7.74
N ARG A 15 3.10 -9.83 7.52
CA ARG A 15 3.63 -9.56 6.16
C ARG A 15 3.41 -10.76 5.24
N LEU A 16 3.64 -11.99 5.72
CA LEU A 16 3.39 -13.21 4.94
C LEU A 16 1.91 -13.41 4.64
N PHE A 17 1.04 -13.13 5.61
CA PHE A 17 -0.41 -13.12 5.40
C PHE A 17 -0.77 -12.14 4.28
N LEU A 18 -0.30 -10.89 4.34
CA LEU A 18 -0.62 -9.90 3.32
C LEU A 18 -0.14 -10.30 1.93
N LEU A 19 1.08 -10.84 1.80
CA LEU A 19 1.61 -11.31 0.53
C LEU A 19 0.78 -12.46 -0.04
N ARG A 20 0.39 -13.43 0.79
CA ARG A 20 -0.40 -14.59 0.36
C ARG A 20 -1.79 -14.21 -0.15
N TYR A 21 -2.39 -13.17 0.43
CA TYR A 21 -3.72 -12.70 0.04
C TYR A 21 -3.65 -11.47 -0.89
N ALA A 22 -2.47 -11.02 -1.30
CA ALA A 22 -2.30 -9.78 -2.04
C ALA A 22 -3.05 -9.80 -3.38
N ASP A 23 -3.01 -10.91 -4.10
CA ASP A 23 -3.66 -11.02 -5.41
C ASP A 23 -5.19 -10.95 -5.27
N ILE A 24 -5.74 -11.56 -4.22
CA ILE A 24 -7.17 -11.48 -3.91
C ILE A 24 -7.53 -10.03 -3.55
N LEU A 25 -6.73 -9.39 -2.69
CA LEU A 25 -6.99 -8.00 -2.27
C LEU A 25 -6.92 -7.03 -3.46
N LYS A 26 -5.97 -7.22 -4.37
CA LYS A 26 -5.85 -6.40 -5.59
C LYS A 26 -7.01 -6.60 -6.57
N SER A 27 -7.65 -7.77 -6.59
CA SER A 27 -8.82 -8.02 -7.45
C SER A 27 -10.13 -7.41 -6.94
N LEU A 28 -10.17 -6.97 -5.67
CA LEU A 28 -11.37 -6.39 -5.07
C LEU A 28 -11.35 -4.87 -5.23
N HIS A 29 -12.45 -4.30 -5.75
CA HIS A 29 -12.61 -2.85 -5.87
C HIS A 29 -12.47 -2.11 -4.53
N GLU A 30 -12.89 -2.74 -3.44
CA GLU A 30 -12.75 -2.20 -2.10
C GLU A 30 -12.51 -3.35 -1.12
N TRP A 31 -11.59 -3.16 -0.18
CA TRP A 31 -11.32 -4.13 0.88
C TRP A 31 -10.84 -3.46 2.16
N THR A 32 -10.99 -4.18 3.27
CA THR A 32 -10.53 -3.73 4.58
C THR A 32 -9.92 -4.91 5.35
N VAL A 33 -8.75 -4.69 5.94
CA VAL A 33 -8.11 -5.61 6.89
C VAL A 33 -8.28 -5.04 8.30
N ARG A 34 -8.98 -5.79 9.16
CA ARG A 34 -9.18 -5.44 10.57
C ARG A 34 -8.17 -6.19 11.44
N LEU A 35 -7.46 -5.44 12.27
CA LEU A 35 -6.51 -5.99 13.24
C LEU A 35 -7.19 -6.15 14.59
N LEU A 36 -7.26 -7.39 15.08
CA LEU A 36 -7.62 -7.67 16.47
C LEU A 36 -6.34 -7.63 17.30
N ILE A 37 -6.24 -6.63 18.18
CA ILE A 37 -5.02 -6.38 18.97
C ILE A 37 -5.30 -6.66 20.45
N PRO A 38 -4.81 -7.77 21.00
CA PRO A 38 -4.83 -8.01 22.44
C PRO A 38 -4.19 -6.86 23.22
N ARG A 39 -4.66 -6.59 24.44
CA ARG A 39 -4.19 -5.44 25.26
C ARG A 39 -2.67 -5.39 25.39
N ARG A 40 -2.01 -6.55 25.54
CA ARG A 40 -0.56 -6.69 25.64
C ARG A 40 0.21 -6.20 24.41
N PHE A 41 -0.41 -6.19 23.22
CA PHE A 41 0.23 -5.81 21.96
C PHE A 41 -0.21 -4.44 21.42
N ARG A 42 -0.93 -3.63 22.20
CA ARG A 42 -1.41 -2.31 21.75
C ARG A 42 -0.29 -1.41 21.21
N LYS A 43 0.90 -1.48 21.80
CA LYS A 43 2.07 -0.68 21.37
C LYS A 43 2.59 -1.08 19.98
N ALA A 44 2.30 -2.30 19.52
CA ALA A 44 2.71 -2.78 18.19
C ALA A 44 1.78 -2.30 17.06
N ALA A 45 0.61 -1.72 17.37
CA ALA A 45 -0.38 -1.31 16.36
C ALA A 45 0.21 -0.44 15.21
N PRO A 46 1.11 0.54 15.47
CA PRO A 46 1.73 1.32 14.40
C PRO A 46 2.57 0.46 13.44
N LEU A 47 3.27 -0.56 13.94
CA LEU A 47 4.11 -1.45 13.14
C LEU A 47 3.28 -2.29 12.17
N TYR A 48 2.13 -2.80 12.63
CA TYR A 48 1.20 -3.55 11.78
C TYR A 48 0.55 -2.64 10.72
N ARG A 49 0.18 -1.41 11.08
CA ARG A 49 -0.33 -0.42 10.11
C ARG A 49 0.72 -0.07 9.06
N TYR A 50 1.98 0.12 9.49
CA TYR A 50 3.09 0.36 8.58
C TYR A 50 3.31 -0.82 7.63
N ALA A 51 3.36 -2.05 8.15
CA ALA A 51 3.52 -3.26 7.34
C ALA A 51 2.40 -3.42 6.30
N ALA A 52 1.16 -3.08 6.64
CA ALA A 52 0.05 -3.08 5.68
C ALA A 52 0.26 -2.04 4.57
N ARG A 53 0.64 -0.81 4.93
CA ARG A 53 0.95 0.22 3.93
C ARG A 53 2.07 -0.23 3.02
N ASP A 54 3.21 -0.60 3.59
CA ASP A 54 4.40 -1.07 2.88
C ASP A 54 4.13 -2.23 1.91
N ALA A 55 3.26 -3.18 2.29
CA ALA A 55 2.91 -4.33 1.45
C ALA A 55 2.03 -3.97 0.22
N PHE A 56 1.24 -2.90 0.29
CA PHE A 56 0.29 -2.52 -0.77
C PHE A 56 0.61 -1.20 -1.46
N THR A 57 1.49 -0.38 -0.90
CA THR A 57 2.12 0.70 -1.65
C THR A 57 3.10 0.07 -2.62
N THR A 58 2.68 -0.13 -3.86
CA THR A 58 3.61 -0.42 -4.95
C THR A 58 4.74 0.60 -4.88
N ARG A 59 5.98 0.15 -4.71
CA ARG A 59 7.13 1.02 -4.94
C ARG A 59 7.08 1.42 -6.41
N LEU A 60 6.71 2.67 -6.65
CA LEU A 60 6.86 3.27 -7.95
C LEU A 60 8.35 3.25 -8.29
N MET A 61 8.69 2.70 -9.45
CA MET A 61 10.04 2.86 -9.99
C MET A 61 10.32 4.37 -10.14
N PRO A 62 11.58 4.84 -10.00
CA PRO A 62 11.89 6.26 -10.12
C PRO A 62 11.29 6.90 -11.39
N MET A 63 11.34 6.18 -12.51
CA MET A 63 10.71 6.59 -13.78
C MET A 63 9.19 6.76 -13.68
N GLN A 64 8.49 5.89 -12.95
CA GLN A 64 7.04 6.00 -12.73
C GLN A 64 6.69 7.14 -11.78
N VAL A 65 7.59 7.47 -10.84
CA VAL A 65 7.43 8.66 -9.98
C VAL A 65 7.54 9.92 -10.81
N GLU A 66 8.54 10.02 -11.70
CA GLU A 66 8.71 11.15 -12.62
C GLU A 66 7.50 11.33 -13.54
N GLU A 67 6.99 10.23 -14.10
CA GLU A 67 5.79 10.23 -14.95
C GLU A 67 4.53 10.67 -14.19
N LEU A 68 4.33 10.16 -12.97
CA LEU A 68 3.19 10.56 -12.14
C LEU A 68 3.31 12.00 -11.63
N ASP A 69 4.52 12.48 -11.29
CA ASP A 69 4.74 13.87 -10.91
C ASP A 69 4.47 14.80 -12.10
N TRP A 70 4.93 14.45 -13.30
CA TRP A 70 4.57 15.15 -14.53
C TRP A 70 3.05 15.16 -14.74
N TYR A 71 2.40 14.00 -14.64
CA TYR A 71 0.96 13.86 -14.83
C TYR A 71 0.15 14.70 -13.83
N PHE A 72 0.49 14.67 -12.54
CA PHE A 72 -0.21 15.44 -11.52
C PHE A 72 0.03 16.95 -11.66
N ARG A 73 1.24 17.37 -12.04
CA ARG A 73 1.52 18.78 -12.37
C ARG A 73 0.74 19.26 -13.58
N ALA A 74 0.66 18.43 -14.64
CA ALA A 74 -0.14 18.71 -15.82
C ALA A 74 -1.65 18.72 -15.51
N TYR A 75 -2.11 17.87 -14.60
CA TYR A 75 -3.52 17.84 -14.18
C TYR A 75 -3.90 19.04 -13.31
N GLN A 76 -2.97 19.56 -12.50
CA GLN A 76 -3.17 20.79 -11.72
C GLN A 76 -3.16 22.07 -12.57
N GLY A 77 -2.66 22.00 -13.81
CA GLY A 77 -2.74 23.08 -14.80
C GLY A 77 -3.37 22.58 -16.10
N GLN A 78 -4.71 22.54 -16.15
CA GLN A 78 -5.56 22.21 -17.32
C GLN A 78 -4.83 22.08 -18.69
N LEU A 79 -4.82 20.85 -19.22
CA LEU A 79 -4.55 20.46 -20.63
C LEU A 79 -3.44 21.25 -21.36
N MET A 80 -2.22 20.73 -21.34
CA MET A 80 -1.34 20.86 -22.50
C MET A 80 -0.54 19.56 -22.71
N TYR A 81 -0.74 18.96 -23.89
CA TYR A 81 0.02 17.84 -24.46
C TYR A 81 0.92 18.41 -25.61
N PRO A 82 2.02 17.76 -26.06
CA PRO A 82 2.45 16.40 -25.77
C PRO A 82 3.70 16.20 -24.90
N SER A 83 3.79 14.96 -24.41
CA SER A 83 5.01 14.29 -23.94
C SER A 83 6.20 14.60 -24.86
N PRO A 84 7.41 14.86 -24.32
CA PRO A 84 8.58 14.94 -25.16
C PRO A 84 8.82 13.55 -25.77
N ASP A 85 8.81 13.49 -27.10
CA ASP A 85 9.20 12.32 -27.88
C ASP A 85 10.57 11.85 -27.39
N ARG A 86 10.63 10.63 -26.86
CA ARG A 86 11.90 9.95 -26.60
C ARG A 86 12.26 9.10 -27.81
N GLY A 87 13.06 9.70 -28.69
CA GLY A 87 13.99 8.98 -29.57
C GLY A 87 15.27 8.61 -28.83
#